data_AF-A0A410MDL2-F1
#
_entry.id   AF-A0A410MDL2-F1
#
_cell.length_a   1.000
_cell.length_b   1.000
_cell.length_c   1.000
_cell.angle_alpha   90.00
_cell.angle_beta   90.00
_cell.angle_gamma   90.00
#
_symmetry.space_group_name_H-M   'P 1'
#
loop_
_entity.id
_entity.type
_entity.pdbx_description
1 polymer ?
#
loop_
_entity_poly.entity_id
_entity_poly.type
_entity_poly.pdbx_seq_one_letter_code
_entity_poly.pdbx_strand_id
1 'polypeptide(L)'
;MLNEPMFDGYKDVTDEEVVEKMKYFMSKAKKGMDIHEYDKKGSLEVAKELREELKTEYKNNDLVRISKAYQEYELFSPYSKAVHEAYVSVTGAMSYKKHFHFLYDVYSYMLSYLPTNDGE
;
A
#
# COMPACT_ATOMS: atom_id res chain seq x y z
N MET A 1 2.54 15.15 6.60
CA MET A 1 3.62 14.29 6.09
C MET A 1 3.05 12.91 5.72
N LEU A 2 2.07 12.82 4.81
CA LEU A 2 1.36 11.54 4.53
C LEU A 2 1.62 10.96 3.12
N ASN A 3 2.39 11.65 2.28
CA ASN A 3 2.65 11.27 0.88
C ASN A 3 4.14 11.13 0.55
N GLU A 4 5.02 10.96 1.55
CA GLU A 4 6.42 10.64 1.26
C GLU A 4 6.55 9.14 0.96
N PRO A 5 7.27 8.77 -0.11
CA PRO A 5 7.51 7.37 -0.42
C PRO A 5 8.39 6.72 0.66
N MET A 6 8.21 5.42 0.88
CA MET A 6 8.97 4.68 1.88
C MET A 6 10.47 4.70 1.60
N PHE A 7 10.85 4.39 0.35
CA PHE A 7 12.26 4.35 -0.06
C PHE A 7 12.60 5.58 -0.88
N ASP A 8 13.41 6.51 -0.39
CA ASP A 8 13.82 7.69 -1.19
C ASP A 8 15.19 7.52 -1.86
N GLY A 9 15.95 6.48 -1.48
CA GLY A 9 17.30 6.18 -1.96
C GLY A 9 18.41 6.93 -1.22
N TYR A 10 18.08 7.63 -0.13
CA TYR A 10 19.00 8.41 0.69
C TYR A 10 18.91 8.07 2.18
N LYS A 11 17.72 7.76 2.68
CA LYS A 11 17.47 7.36 4.06
C LYS A 11 17.51 5.84 4.17
N ASP A 12 18.15 5.36 5.24
CA ASP A 12 18.02 3.97 5.65
C ASP A 12 16.59 3.72 6.13
N VAL A 13 16.00 2.62 5.66
CA VAL A 13 14.67 2.16 6.02
C VAL A 13 14.80 0.86 6.80
N THR A 14 14.20 0.76 7.98
CA THR A 14 14.21 -0.48 8.77
C THR A 14 13.08 -1.40 8.36
N ASP A 15 13.23 -2.69 8.67
CA ASP A 15 12.18 -3.68 8.41
C ASP A 15 10.89 -3.35 9.18
N GLU A 16 11.01 -2.83 10.40
CA GLU A 16 9.86 -2.37 11.18
C GLU A 16 9.11 -1.24 10.46
N GLU A 17 9.81 -0.27 9.85
CA GLU A 17 9.17 0.83 9.12
C GLU A 17 8.38 0.31 7.90
N VAL A 18 8.93 -0.67 7.17
CA VAL A 18 8.23 -1.32 6.06
C VAL A 18 6.97 -2.03 6.56
N VAL A 19 7.09 -2.83 7.62
CA VAL A 19 5.97 -3.55 8.23
C VAL A 19 4.89 -2.58 8.73
N GLU A 20 5.27 -1.50 9.40
CA GLU A 20 4.35 -0.47 9.88
C GLU A 20 3.60 0.21 8.73
N LYS A 21 4.28 0.51 7.63
CA LYS A 21 3.64 1.10 6.44
C LYS A 21 2.67 0.14 5.77
N MET A 22 3.00 -1.14 5.66
CA MET A 22 2.08 -2.16 5.14
C MET A 22 0.84 -2.28 6.05
N LYS A 23 1.04 -2.35 7.37
CA LYS A 23 -0.06 -2.35 8.36
C LYS A 23 -0.90 -1.08 8.30
N TYR A 24 -0.29 0.07 8.05
CA TYR A 24 -1.00 1.33 7.85
C TYR A 24 -1.93 1.26 6.64
N PHE A 25 -1.45 0.79 5.48
CA PHE A 25 -2.30 0.60 4.30
C PHE A 25 -3.43 -0.41 4.55
N MET A 26 -3.14 -1.54 5.21
CA MET A 26 -4.16 -2.51 5.62
C MET A 26 -5.23 -1.89 6.51
N SER A 27 -4.81 -1.14 7.54
CA SER A 27 -5.71 -0.51 8.50
C SER A 27 -6.58 0.55 7.83
N LYS A 28 -6.00 1.38 6.95
CA LYS A 28 -6.74 2.38 6.18
C LYS A 28 -7.75 1.74 5.23
N ALA A 29 -7.36 0.66 4.54
CA ALA A 29 -8.26 -0.11 3.70
C ALA A 29 -9.44 -0.70 4.51
N LYS A 30 -9.13 -1.35 5.63
CA LYS A 30 -10.13 -1.92 6.55
C LYS A 30 -11.11 -0.87 7.06
N LYS A 31 -10.61 0.30 7.48
CA LYS A 31 -11.47 1.42 7.87
C LYS A 31 -12.44 1.82 6.76
N GLY A 32 -11.96 1.91 5.53
CA GLY A 32 -12.81 2.23 4.37
C GLY A 32 -13.90 1.18 4.13
N MET A 33 -13.58 -0.11 4.32
CA MET A 33 -14.54 -1.21 4.21
C MET A 33 -15.57 -1.18 5.34
N ASP A 34 -15.12 -0.99 6.59
CA ASP A 34 -15.96 -1.02 7.78
C ASP A 34 -17.05 0.07 7.74
N ILE A 35 -16.75 1.24 7.15
CA ILE A 35 -17.70 2.35 7.03
C ILE A 35 -18.59 2.28 5.77
N HIS A 36 -18.37 1.32 4.86
CA HIS A 36 -18.99 1.32 3.53
C HIS A 36 -20.53 1.36 3.55
N GLU A 37 -21.14 0.54 4.41
CA GLU A 37 -22.59 0.34 4.45
C GLU A 37 -23.35 1.57 4.96
N TYR A 38 -22.75 2.34 5.89
CA TYR A 38 -23.40 3.49 6.53
C TYR A 38 -22.85 4.85 6.09
N ASP A 39 -21.63 4.91 5.54
CA ASP A 39 -21.03 6.10 4.93
C ASP A 39 -20.26 5.76 3.65
N LYS A 40 -21.02 5.50 2.59
CA LYS A 40 -20.47 5.17 1.27
C LYS A 40 -19.61 6.29 0.68
N LYS A 41 -19.92 7.56 0.99
CA LYS A 41 -19.12 8.71 0.53
C LYS A 41 -17.77 8.73 1.25
N GLY A 42 -17.76 8.58 2.57
CA GLY A 42 -16.54 8.46 3.36
C GLY A 42 -15.67 7.28 2.93
N SER A 43 -16.29 6.11 2.68
CA SER A 43 -15.61 4.93 2.13
C SER A 43 -14.91 5.22 0.79
N LEU A 44 -15.60 5.94 -0.11
CA LEU A 44 -15.03 6.35 -1.40
C LEU A 44 -13.86 7.34 -1.23
N GLU A 45 -13.95 8.29 -0.31
CA GLU A 45 -12.84 9.24 -0.06
C GLU A 45 -11.61 8.52 0.53
N VAL A 46 -11.79 7.59 1.47
CA VAL A 46 -10.69 6.74 1.97
C VAL A 46 -10.02 5.98 0.83
N ALA A 47 -10.80 5.39 -0.08
CA ALA A 47 -10.26 4.68 -1.24
C ALA A 47 -9.47 5.59 -2.20
N LYS A 48 -9.91 6.83 -2.41
CA LYS A 48 -9.20 7.80 -3.25
C LYS A 48 -7.87 8.22 -2.63
N GLU A 49 -7.87 8.55 -1.33
CA GLU A 49 -6.65 8.91 -0.61
C GLU A 49 -5.63 7.77 -0.64
N LEU A 50 -6.08 6.56 -0.28
CA LEU A 50 -5.23 5.38 -0.26
C LEU A 50 -4.63 5.08 -1.65
N ARG A 51 -5.40 5.31 -2.72
CA ARG A 51 -4.90 5.14 -4.08
C ARG A 51 -3.82 6.15 -4.46
N GLU A 52 -3.92 7.40 -4.03
CA GLU A 52 -2.88 8.39 -4.32
C GLU A 52 -1.60 8.12 -3.51
N GLU A 53 -1.73 7.63 -2.28
CA GLU A 53 -0.59 7.16 -1.48
C GLU A 53 0.10 5.96 -2.17
N LEU A 54 -0.65 4.93 -2.54
CA LEU A 54 -0.11 3.76 -3.26
C LEU A 54 0.50 4.11 -4.61
N LYS A 55 -0.10 5.05 -5.34
CA LYS A 55 0.46 5.57 -6.61
C LYS A 55 1.82 6.21 -6.41
N THR A 56 2.01 6.90 -5.28
CA THR A 56 3.28 7.55 -4.96
C THR A 56 4.36 6.49 -4.73
N GLU A 57 4.05 5.48 -3.92
CA GLU A 57 4.94 4.34 -3.68
C GLU A 57 5.24 3.58 -4.99
N TYR A 58 4.20 3.24 -5.75
CA TYR A 58 4.28 2.53 -7.02
C TYR A 58 5.27 3.20 -7.98
N LYS A 59 5.08 4.50 -8.23
CA LYS A 59 5.95 5.26 -9.14
C LYS A 59 7.37 5.37 -8.63
N ASN A 60 7.53 5.46 -7.31
CA ASN A 60 8.83 5.65 -6.70
C ASN A 60 9.64 4.35 -6.72
N ASN A 61 9.00 3.21 -6.43
CA ASN A 61 9.63 1.89 -6.43
C ASN A 61 10.17 1.50 -7.81
N ASP A 62 9.59 2.03 -8.89
CA ASP A 62 10.05 1.82 -10.28
C ASP A 62 11.27 2.70 -10.67
N LEU A 63 11.72 3.63 -9.81
CA LEU A 63 12.83 4.52 -10.15
C LEU A 63 14.18 3.79 -10.09
N VAL A 64 15.03 4.07 -11.08
CA VAL A 64 16.40 3.49 -11.16
C VAL A 64 17.19 3.73 -9.88
N ARG A 65 17.05 4.90 -9.24
CA ARG A 65 17.75 5.20 -7.97
C ARG A 65 17.33 4.28 -6.81
N ILE A 66 16.13 3.72 -6.87
CA ILE A 66 15.58 2.81 -5.86
C ILE A 66 15.91 1.35 -6.17
N SER A 67 16.38 1.04 -7.39
CA SER A 67 16.70 -0.35 -7.78
C SER A 67 17.70 -1.05 -6.87
N LYS A 68 18.61 -0.31 -6.22
CA LYS A 68 19.54 -0.86 -5.23
C LYS A 68 18.83 -1.46 -4.02
N ALA A 69 17.65 -0.95 -3.66
CA ALA A 69 16.89 -1.44 -2.52
C ALA A 69 16.48 -2.92 -2.67
N TYR A 70 16.36 -3.43 -3.91
CA TYR A 70 16.13 -4.86 -4.16
C TYR A 70 17.28 -5.76 -3.68
N GLN A 71 18.49 -5.22 -3.52
CA GLN A 71 19.67 -5.97 -3.06
C GLN A 71 19.97 -5.68 -1.59
N GLU A 72 19.69 -4.46 -1.13
CA GLU A 72 20.10 -3.96 0.18
C GLU A 72 19.05 -4.21 1.29
N TYR A 73 17.76 -4.31 0.95
CA TYR A 73 16.68 -4.46 1.94
C TYR A 73 15.83 -5.69 1.61
N GLU A 74 15.80 -6.66 2.53
CA GLU A 74 15.08 -7.93 2.36
C GLU A 74 13.58 -7.69 2.09
N LEU A 75 12.97 -6.77 2.84
CA LEU A 75 11.55 -6.47 2.73
C LEU A 75 11.17 -5.57 1.54
N PHE A 76 12.13 -5.02 0.79
CA PHE A 76 11.80 -4.17 -0.35
C PHE A 76 11.04 -4.92 -1.44
N SER A 77 11.50 -6.13 -1.77
CA SER A 77 10.88 -6.96 -2.82
C SER A 77 9.41 -7.31 -2.52
N PRO A 78 9.05 -7.87 -1.34
CA PRO A 78 7.65 -8.13 -1.01
C PRO A 78 6.83 -6.84 -0.89
N TYR A 79 7.39 -5.77 -0.30
CA TYR A 79 6.73 -4.47 -0.21
C TYR A 79 6.37 -3.90 -1.59
N SER A 80 7.34 -3.87 -2.50
CA SER A 80 7.16 -3.35 -3.86
C SER A 80 6.09 -4.14 -4.63
N LYS A 81 6.06 -5.47 -4.48
CA LYS A 81 5.02 -6.32 -5.07
C LYS A 81 3.63 -6.05 -4.48
N ALA A 82 3.52 -5.93 -3.15
CA ALA A 82 2.25 -5.62 -2.49
C ALA A 82 1.67 -4.30 -2.98
N VAL A 83 2.52 -3.26 -3.07
CA VAL A 83 2.15 -1.94 -3.60
C VAL A 83 1.73 -2.04 -5.07
N HIS A 84 2.49 -2.77 -5.88
CA HIS A 84 2.19 -2.98 -7.30
C HIS A 84 0.80 -3.58 -7.49
N GLU A 85 0.57 -4.77 -6.92
CA GLU A 85 -0.68 -5.52 -7.09
C GLU A 85 -1.88 -4.73 -6.55
N ALA A 86 -1.73 -4.11 -5.37
CA ALA A 86 -2.76 -3.28 -4.78
C ALA A 86 -3.12 -2.07 -5.65
N TYR A 87 -2.14 -1.36 -6.22
CA TYR A 87 -2.38 -0.17 -7.03
C TYR A 87 -3.04 -0.50 -8.38
N VAL A 88 -2.58 -1.56 -9.04
CA VAL A 88 -3.06 -1.93 -10.39
C VAL A 88 -4.36 -2.74 -10.39
N SER A 89 -4.80 -3.22 -9.22
CA SER A 89 -6.07 -3.96 -9.03
C SER A 89 -7.29 -3.28 -9.67
N VAL A 90 -7.33 -1.94 -9.64
CA VAL A 90 -8.40 -1.15 -10.24
C VAL A 90 -7.86 -0.12 -11.24
N THR A 91 -8.28 -0.26 -12.49
CA THR A 91 -7.98 0.68 -13.57
C THR A 91 -9.05 1.77 -13.73
N GLY A 92 -8.64 2.93 -14.25
CA GLY A 92 -9.50 4.10 -14.47
C GLY A 92 -9.86 4.83 -13.17
N ALA A 93 -10.82 5.76 -13.22
CA ALA A 93 -11.18 6.59 -12.07
C ALA A 93 -11.83 5.80 -10.92
N MET A 94 -11.51 6.20 -9.68
CA MET A 94 -12.13 5.62 -8.48
C MET A 94 -13.61 6.00 -8.43
N SER A 95 -14.50 5.03 -8.17
CA SER A 95 -15.95 5.23 -8.22
C SER A 95 -16.70 4.39 -7.20
N TYR A 96 -17.96 4.75 -6.95
CA TYR A 96 -18.85 4.01 -6.05
C TYR A 96 -19.01 2.52 -6.39
N LYS A 97 -18.81 2.12 -7.65
CA LYS A 97 -18.90 0.71 -8.08
C LYS A 97 -17.65 -0.10 -7.78
N LYS A 98 -16.48 0.55 -7.67
CA LYS A 98 -15.18 -0.13 -7.64
C LYS A 98 -14.43 0.05 -6.31
N HIS A 99 -14.73 1.09 -5.54
CA HIS A 99 -13.95 1.43 -4.34
C HIS A 99 -13.93 0.34 -3.27
N PHE A 100 -15.04 -0.36 -3.02
CA PHE A 100 -15.06 -1.44 -2.05
C PHE A 100 -14.13 -2.59 -2.44
N HIS A 101 -14.17 -3.01 -3.72
CA HIS A 101 -13.27 -4.03 -4.25
C HIS A 101 -11.80 -3.58 -4.17
N PHE A 102 -11.51 -2.34 -4.54
CA PHE A 102 -10.17 -1.77 -4.37
C PHE A 102 -9.68 -1.83 -2.91
N LEU A 103 -10.51 -1.42 -1.95
CA LEU A 103 -10.15 -1.48 -0.53
C LEU A 103 -9.88 -2.94 -0.09
N TYR A 104 -10.70 -3.88 -0.55
CA TYR A 104 -10.49 -5.30 -0.28
C TYR A 104 -9.17 -5.83 -0.87
N ASP A 105 -8.85 -5.45 -2.09
CA ASP A 105 -7.62 -5.87 -2.76
C ASP A 105 -6.39 -5.28 -2.04
N VAL A 106 -6.43 -3.99 -1.67
CA VAL A 106 -5.34 -3.39 -0.88
C VAL A 106 -5.13 -4.14 0.43
N TYR A 107 -6.20 -4.43 1.17
CA TYR A 107 -6.11 -5.20 2.42
C TYR A 107 -5.49 -6.58 2.18
N SER A 108 -5.99 -7.30 1.17
CA SER A 108 -5.59 -8.68 0.87
C SER A 108 -4.14 -8.77 0.40
N TYR A 109 -3.69 -7.89 -0.50
CA TYR A 109 -2.31 -7.90 -0.99
C TYR A 109 -1.32 -7.50 0.09
N MET A 110 -1.63 -6.47 0.89
CA MET A 110 -0.77 -6.10 2.00
C MET A 110 -0.67 -7.22 3.03
N LEU A 111 -1.76 -7.92 3.34
CA LEU A 111 -1.74 -9.09 4.22
C LEU A 111 -0.91 -10.24 3.64
N SER A 112 -1.06 -10.52 2.34
CA SER A 112 -0.41 -11.66 1.68
C SER A 112 1.11 -11.53 1.58
N TYR A 113 1.60 -10.29 1.50
CA TYR A 113 3.03 -9.99 1.44
C TYR A 113 3.60 -9.50 2.78
N LEU A 114 2.76 -9.36 3.82
CA LEU A 114 3.23 -8.98 5.14
C LEU A 114 4.17 -10.09 5.65
N PRO A 115 5.38 -9.76 6.11
CA PRO A 115 6.26 -10.75 6.72
C PRO A 115 5.57 -11.38 7.93
N THR A 116 5.39 -12.69 7.90
CA THR A 116 5.00 -13.44 9.10
C THR A 116 6.27 -13.70 9.90
N ASN A 117 6.25 -13.38 11.19
CA ASN A 117 7.30 -13.82 12.12
C ASN A 117 7.13 -15.33 12.35
N ASP A 118 7.33 -16.15 11.32
CA ASP A 118 7.38 -17.61 11.46
C ASP A 118 8.81 -17.99 11.86
N GLY A 119 9.17 -17.58 13.08
CA GLY A 119 10.47 -17.75 13.70
C GLY A 119 10.36 -17.73 15.23
N GLU A 120 9.41 -18.49 15.78
CA GLU A 120 9.42 -18.97 17.18
C GLU A 120 9.30 -20.50 17.21
#